data_AF-A0A7C5Z958-F1
#
_entry.id   AF-A0A7C5Z958-F1
#
_cell.length_a   1.000
_cell.length_b   1.000
_cell.length_c   1.000
_cell.angle_alpha   90.00
_cell.angle_beta   90.00
_cell.angle_gamma   90.00
#
_symmetry.space_group_name_H-M   'P 1'
#
loop_
_entity.id
_entity.type
_entity.pdbx_description
1 polymer ?
#
loop_
_entity_poly.entity_id
_entity_poly.type
_entity_poly.pdbx_seq_one_letter_code
_entity_poly.pdbx_strand_id
1 'polypeptide(L)' 'MELENGKYYVGQTNDLRRRLREHREGRSPFTRRNPMRKLVYWETFSTRGEAMKREKIIKSGKGREWIQRTLLFYSGRT' A
#
# COMPACT_ATOMS: atom_id res chain seq x y z
N MET A 1 -2.01 0.77 0.13
CA MET A 1 -3.48 0.55 0.12
C MET A 1 -4.05 1.13 1.38
N GLU A 2 -5.20 1.81 1.32
CA GLU A 2 -5.94 2.22 2.50
C GLU A 2 -6.79 1.04 3.00
N LEU A 3 -6.77 0.80 4.30
CA LEU A 3 -7.54 -0.25 4.97
C LEU A 3 -8.76 0.37 5.66
N GLU A 4 -9.80 -0.42 5.91
CA GLU A 4 -11.03 0.06 6.57
C GLU A 4 -10.79 0.65 7.97
N ASN A 5 -9.71 0.26 8.65
CA ASN A 5 -9.35 0.81 9.96
C ASN A 5 -8.51 2.11 9.89
N GLY A 6 -8.49 2.79 8.73
CA GLY A 6 -7.75 4.04 8.52
C GLY A 6 -6.23 3.88 8.43
N LYS A 7 -5.70 2.66 8.56
CA LYS A 7 -4.27 2.39 8.38
C LYS A 7 -3.93 2.16 6.91
N TYR A 8 -2.64 2.26 6.61
CA TYR A 8 -2.11 1.98 5.28
C TYR A 8 -1.33 0.67 5.26
N TYR A 9 -1.64 -0.19 4.30
CA TYR A 9 -0.81 -1.34 3.94
C TYR A 9 0.23 -0.94 2.89
N VAL A 10 1.48 -1.35 3.11
CA VAL A 10 2.63 -1.12 2.23
C VAL A 10 3.30 -2.47 1.95
N GLY A 11 3.46 -2.79 0.66
CA GLY A 11 4.14 -4.00 0.22
C GLY A 11 4.45 -3.98 -1.28
N GLN A 12 5.24 -4.95 -1.73
CA GLN A 12 5.57 -5.17 -3.14
C GLN A 12 4.89 -6.42 -3.70
N THR A 13 4.71 -6.46 -5.03
CA THR A 13 4.27 -7.63 -5.78
C THR A 13 4.76 -7.55 -7.23
N ASN A 14 4.89 -8.70 -7.88
CA ASN A 14 5.11 -8.80 -9.33
C ASN A 14 3.80 -8.82 -10.13
N ASP A 15 2.64 -8.93 -9.47
CA ASP A 15 1.32 -8.93 -10.10
C ASP A 15 0.34 -8.11 -9.25
N LEU A 16 0.16 -6.84 -9.65
CA LEU A 16 -0.71 -5.90 -8.96
C LEU A 16 -2.17 -6.36 -8.97
N ARG A 17 -2.67 -6.92 -10.09
CA ARG A 17 -4.07 -7.32 -10.23
C ARG A 17 -4.40 -8.48 -9.29
N ARG A 18 -3.55 -9.50 -9.27
CA ARG A 18 -3.67 -10.63 -8.33
C ARG A 18 -3.65 -10.14 -6.90
N ARG A 19 -2.68 -9.29 -6.52
CA ARG A 19 -2.54 -8.80 -5.14
C ARG A 19 -3.76 -8.01 -4.69
N LEU A 20 -4.33 -7.17 -5.55
CA LEU A 20 -5.54 -6.41 -5.25
C LEU A 20 -6.73 -7.34 -4.99
N ARG A 21 -6.90 -8.38 -5.82
CA ARG A 21 -7.95 -9.39 -5.62
C ARG A 21 -7.78 -10.12 -4.30
N GLU A 22 -6.58 -10.61 -4.00
CA GLU A 22 -6.28 -11.31 -2.74
C GLU A 22 -6.55 -10.45 -1.50
N HIS A 23 -6.21 -9.16 -1.56
CA HIS A 23 -6.47 -8.21 -0.47
C HIS A 23 -7.95 -7.90 -0.28
N ARG A 24 -8.71 -7.76 -1.37
CA ARG A 24 -10.17 -7.55 -1.32
C ARG A 24 -10.91 -8.77 -0.79
N GLU A 25 -10.45 -9.96 -1.17
CA GLU A 25 -11.06 -11.23 -0.74
C GLU A 25 -10.57 -11.71 0.64
N GLY A 26 -9.65 -10.98 1.29
CA GLY A 26 -9.18 -11.34 2.61
C GLY A 26 -8.36 -12.64 2.67
N ARG A 27 -7.66 -13.03 1.58
CA ARG A 27 -6.99 -14.33 1.45
C ARG A 27 -5.80 -14.59 2.40
N SER A 28 -5.37 -13.59 3.18
CA SER A 28 -4.38 -13.74 4.23
C SER A 28 -4.95 -13.43 5.63
N PRO A 29 -4.39 -13.97 6.72
CA PRO A 29 -4.82 -13.63 8.08
C PRO A 29 -4.80 -12.13 8.36
N PHE A 30 -3.83 -11.40 7.81
CA PHE A 30 -3.72 -9.95 7.95
C PHE A 30 -4.88 -9.24 7.23
N THR A 31 -5.12 -9.58 5.95
CA THR A 31 -6.16 -8.95 5.12
C THR A 31 -7.57 -9.31 5.58
N ARG A 32 -7.76 -10.48 6.19
CA ARG A 32 -9.03 -10.86 6.81
C ARG A 32 -9.37 -9.99 8.02
N ARG A 33 -8.37 -9.61 8.81
CA ARG A 33 -8.53 -8.72 9.98
C ARG A 33 -8.48 -7.22 9.61
N ASN A 34 -7.90 -6.89 8.47
CA ASN A 34 -7.70 -5.53 7.99
C ASN A 34 -8.14 -5.45 6.53
N PRO A 35 -9.46 -5.43 6.24
CA PRO A 35 -9.97 -5.40 4.89
C PRO A 35 -9.50 -4.15 4.15
N MET A 36 -9.27 -4.32 2.84
CA MET A 36 -8.83 -3.25 1.96
C MET A 36 -10.01 -2.35 1.58
N ARG A 37 -9.87 -1.04 1.79
CA ARG A 37 -10.83 -0.03 1.34
C ARG A 37 -10.59 0.38 -0.10
N LYS A 38 -9.37 0.83 -0.43
CA LYS A 38 -9.00 1.25 -1.80
C LYS A 38 -7.49 1.21 -2.06
N LEU A 39 -7.13 1.13 -3.34
CA LEU A 39 -5.76 1.36 -3.79
C LEU A 39 -5.56 2.86 -3.97
N VAL A 40 -4.58 3.41 -3.27
CA VAL A 40 -4.32 4.86 -3.21
C VAL A 40 -3.02 5.25 -3.90
N TYR A 41 -2.07 4.32 -4.03
CA TYR A 41 -0.78 4.55 -4.65
C TYR A 41 -0.14 3.23 -5.03
N TRP A 42 0.55 3.22 -6.18
CA TRP A 42 1.44 2.16 -6.63
C TRP A 42 2.53 2.78 -7.52
N GLU A 43 3.67 2.09 -7.60
CA GLU A 43 4.82 2.46 -8.43
C GLU A 43 5.49 1.17 -8.92
N THR A 44 6.14 1.22 -10.09
CA THR A 44 6.84 0.08 -10.70
C THR A 44 8.34 0.27 -10.66
N PHE A 45 9.05 -0.85 -10.56
CA PHE A 45 10.51 -0.89 -10.58
C PHE A 45 11.00 -1.97 -11.53
N SER A 46 12.15 -1.74 -12.16
CA SER A 46 12.78 -2.70 -13.06
C SER A 46 13.29 -3.93 -12.31
N THR A 47 13.70 -3.76 -11.05
CA THR A 47 14.21 -4.85 -10.23
C THR A 47 13.45 -5.01 -8.92
N ARG A 48 13.40 -6.26 -8.42
CA ARG A 48 12.89 -6.55 -7.07
C ARG A 48 13.70 -5.82 -5.99
N GLY A 49 15.00 -5.63 -6.19
CA GLY A 49 15.88 -4.93 -5.25
C GLY A 49 15.49 -3.47 -5.04
N GLU A 50 15.18 -2.76 -6.12
CA GLU A 50 14.68 -1.38 -6.06
C GLU A 50 13.33 -1.29 -5.35
N ALA A 51 12.40 -2.18 -5.68
CA ALA A 51 11.11 -2.26 -5.00
C ALA A 51 11.25 -2.49 -3.50
N MET A 52 12.16 -3.37 -3.08
CA MET A 52 12.44 -3.63 -1.66
C MET A 52 13.07 -2.41 -0.95
N LYS A 53 14.03 -1.74 -1.60
CA LYS A 53 14.62 -0.50 -1.06
C LYS A 53 13.55 0.56 -0.85
N ARG A 54 12.66 0.73 -1.83
CA ARG A 54 11.54 1.67 -1.74
C ARG A 54 10.58 1.30 -0.62
N GLU A 55 10.18 0.04 -0.53
CA GLU A 55 9.29 -0.45 0.53
C GLU A 55 9.89 -0.16 1.92
N LYS A 56 11.20 -0.38 2.10
CA LYS A 56 11.91 -0.07 3.35
C LYS A 56 11.87 1.43 3.67
N ILE A 57 12.09 2.29 2.67
CA ILE A 57 11.99 3.75 2.83
C ILE A 57 10.58 4.15 3.25
N ILE A 58 9.55 3.63 2.58
CA ILE A 58 8.15 3.95 2.89
C ILE A 58 7.76 3.48 4.30
N LYS A 59 8.26 2.33 4.74
CA LYS A 59 7.97 1.81 6.09
C LYS A 59 8.72 2.56 7.20
N SER A 60 9.74 3.36 6.86
CA SER A 60 10.48 4.21 7.82
C SER A 60 9.62 5.35 8.37
N GLY A 61 10.07 6.03 9.43
CA GLY A 61 9.36 7.18 10.01
C GLY A 61 9.06 8.28 8.99
N LYS A 62 10.10 8.77 8.30
CA LYS A 62 9.97 9.75 7.22
C LYS A 62 9.06 9.27 6.08
N GLY A 63 9.08 7.97 5.79
CA GLY A 63 8.20 7.36 4.80
C GLY A 63 6.72 7.37 5.21
N ARG A 64 6.43 7.14 6.49
CA ARG A 64 5.06 7.22 7.03
C ARG A 64 4.54 8.65 7.05
N GLU A 65 5.38 9.62 7.39
CA GLU A 65 5.05 11.05 7.27
C GLU A 65 4.74 11.42 5.82
N TRP A 66 5.54 10.91 4.87
CA TRP A 66 5.29 11.10 3.44
C TRP A 66 3.96 10.50 3.01
N ILE A 67 3.57 9.31 3.49
CA ILE A 67 2.25 8.71 3.21
C ILE A 67 1.15 9.66 3.70
N GLN A 68 1.22 10.12 4.95
CA GLN A 68 0.20 10.99 5.51
C GLN A 68 0.09 12.27 4.69
N ARG A 69 1.20 12.95 4.44
CA ARG A 69 1.21 14.20 3.66
C ARG A 69 0.70 13.97 2.24
N THR A 70 1.26 13.00 1.53
CA THR A 70 0.98 12.81 0.11
C THR A 70 -0.45 12.33 -0.12
N LEU A 71 -0.92 11.34 0.66
CA LEU A 71 -2.24 10.73 0.42
C LEU A 71 -3.39 11.55 0.98
N LEU A 72 -3.21 12.31 2.07
CA LEU A 72 -4.22 13.29 2.52
C LEU A 72 -4.49 14.35 1.44
N PHE A 73 -3.42 14.80 0.76
CA PHE A 73 -3.55 15.74 -0.36
C PHE A 73 -4.31 15.13 -1.56
N TYR A 74 -4.13 13.84 -1.86
CA TYR A 74 -4.88 13.18 -2.93
C TYR A 74 -6.35 12.94 -2.57
N SER A 75 -6.70 12.74 -1.30
CA SER A 75 -8.10 12.62 -0.87
C SER A 75 -8.89 13.93 -0.87
N GLY A 76 -8.22 15.08 -0.97
CA GLY A 76 -8.86 16.41 -1.08
C GLY A 76 -9.10 16.89 -2.51
N ARG A 77 -8.69 16.11 -3.53
CA ARG A 77 -9.03 16.34 -4.94
C ARG A 77 -10.09 15.34 -5.38
N THR A 78 -11.33 15.62 -5.00
CA THR A 78 -12.55 15.03 -5.59
C THR A 78 -13.28 16.10 -6.37
#